data_AF-T1I9H3-F1
#
_entry.id   AF-T1I9H3-F1
#
_cell.length_a   1.000
_cell.length_b   1.000
_cell.length_c   1.000
_cell.angle_alpha   90.00
_cell.angle_beta   90.00
_cell.angle_gamma   90.00
#
_symmetry.space_group_name_H-M   'P 1'
#
loop_
_entity.id
_entity.type
_entity.pdbx_description
1 polymer ?
#
loop_
_entity_poly.entity_id
_entity_poly.type
_entity_poly.pdbx_seq_one_letter_code
_entity_poly.pdbx_strand_id
1 'polypeptide(L)'
;MDLRIFCVAFRMLTVTYGEAYKAIRNEKNSQAAVGKRWEGLLNHNIPPDLWRDVAVACFRLATGHDYLPKHLHRIGVFDTPICPLCRQDEMDAEHLEECSALADARESAKDLNQYSRAAMLYWVARGLVAAKLETGVG
;
A
#
# COMPACT_ATOMS: atom_id res chain seq x y z
N MET A 1 37.73 -28.45 -20.13
CA MET A 1 36.65 -28.05 -19.20
C MET A 1 35.83 -26.97 -19.89
N ASP A 2 34.55 -27.23 -20.12
CA ASP A 2 33.68 -26.32 -20.89
C ASP A 2 33.17 -25.20 -19.97
N LEU A 3 33.66 -23.98 -20.20
CA LEU A 3 33.28 -22.76 -19.45
C LEU A 3 31.76 -22.51 -19.47
N ARG A 4 31.03 -23.04 -20.46
CA ARG A 4 29.57 -22.93 -20.53
C ARG A 4 28.87 -23.75 -19.45
N ILE A 5 29.39 -24.93 -19.12
CA ILE A 5 28.83 -25.80 -18.07
C ILE A 5 29.06 -25.18 -16.69
N PHE A 6 30.23 -24.56 -16.47
CA PHE A 6 30.53 -23.87 -15.21
C PHE A 6 29.63 -22.65 -14.97
N CYS A 7 29.38 -21.83 -16.00
CA CYS A 7 28.47 -20.69 -15.91
C CYS A 7 27.01 -21.10 -15.61
N VAL A 8 26.51 -22.17 -16.22
CA VAL A 8 25.15 -22.67 -15.97
C VAL A 8 25.02 -23.25 -14.56
N ALA A 9 26.00 -24.03 -14.11
CA ALA A 9 26.01 -24.60 -12.76
C ALA A 9 26.12 -23.51 -11.67
N PHE A 10 26.97 -22.49 -11.87
CA PHE A 10 27.07 -21.35 -10.96
C PHE A 10 25.76 -20.55 -10.91
N ARG A 11 25.13 -20.30 -12.07
CA ARG A 11 23.83 -19.63 -12.12
C ARG A 11 22.74 -20.43 -11.42
N MET A 12 22.67 -21.76 -11.62
CA MET A 12 21.74 -22.62 -10.91
C MET A 12 21.97 -22.59 -9.39
N LEU A 13 23.22 -22.68 -8.92
CA LEU A 13 23.58 -22.56 -7.50
C LEU A 13 23.17 -21.20 -6.89
N THR A 14 23.39 -20.10 -7.61
CA THR A 14 22.98 -18.77 -7.13
C THR A 14 21.45 -18.59 -7.10
N VAL A 15 20.73 -19.16 -8.06
CA VAL A 15 19.25 -19.12 -8.08
C VAL A 15 18.68 -19.94 -6.93
N THR A 16 19.15 -21.18 -6.74
CA THR A 16 18.66 -22.05 -5.66
C THR A 16 19.00 -21.51 -4.28
N TYR A 17 20.20 -20.95 -4.10
CA TYR A 17 20.57 -20.27 -2.86
C TYR A 17 19.69 -19.05 -2.59
N GLY A 18 19.40 -18.26 -3.63
CA GLY A 18 18.50 -17.11 -3.54
C GLY A 18 17.06 -17.50 -3.19
N GLU A 19 16.56 -18.60 -3.72
CA GLU A 19 15.23 -19.14 -3.39
C GLU A 19 15.17 -19.67 -1.96
N ALA A 20 16.17 -20.43 -1.51
CA ALA A 20 16.26 -20.92 -0.14
C ALA A 20 16.34 -19.75 0.87
N TYR A 21 17.12 -18.72 0.57
CA TYR A 21 17.19 -17.51 1.40
C TYR A 21 15.84 -16.79 1.48
N LYS A 22 15.14 -16.63 0.35
CA LYS A 22 13.80 -16.03 0.33
C LYS A 22 12.81 -16.86 1.15
N ALA A 23 12.85 -18.18 1.06
CA ALA A 23 11.98 -19.06 1.82
C ALA A 23 12.20 -18.91 3.34
N ILE A 24 13.46 -18.95 3.80
CA ILE A 24 13.81 -18.76 5.22
C ILE A 24 13.35 -17.38 5.72
N ARG A 25 13.58 -16.32 4.92
CA ARG A 25 13.15 -14.97 5.27
C ARG A 25 11.62 -14.88 5.34
N ASN A 26 10.92 -15.47 4.39
CA ASN A 26 9.47 -15.47 4.35
C ASN A 26 8.89 -16.20 5.57
N GLU A 27 9.44 -17.37 5.92
CA GLU A 27 9.01 -18.10 7.12
C GLU A 27 9.20 -17.28 8.41
N LYS A 28 10.38 -16.67 8.58
CA LYS A 28 10.64 -15.77 9.72
C LYS A 28 9.68 -14.59 9.75
N ASN A 29 9.42 -13.96 8.60
CA ASN A 29 8.48 -12.86 8.51
C ASN A 29 7.06 -13.31 8.83
N SER A 30 6.63 -14.47 8.34
CA SER A 30 5.31 -15.04 8.62
C SER A 30 5.11 -15.28 10.11
N GLN A 31 6.08 -15.91 10.78
CA GLN A 31 6.05 -16.11 12.22
C GLN A 31 6.02 -14.77 12.98
N ALA A 32 6.80 -13.79 12.54
CA ALA A 32 6.84 -12.47 13.16
C ALA A 32 5.58 -11.62 12.90
N ALA A 33 4.76 -11.98 11.91
CA ALA A 33 3.56 -11.24 11.52
C ALA A 33 2.36 -11.57 12.39
N VAL A 34 2.29 -12.78 12.94
CA VAL A 34 1.12 -13.29 13.66
C VAL A 34 0.62 -12.30 14.70
N GLY A 35 -0.65 -11.89 14.59
CA GLY A 35 -1.30 -10.96 15.51
C GLY A 35 -0.91 -9.49 15.30
N LYS A 36 -0.09 -9.16 14.31
CA LYS A 36 0.25 -7.77 13.95
C LYS A 36 -0.63 -7.30 12.80
N ARG A 37 -0.84 -5.98 12.72
CA ARG A 37 -1.62 -5.36 11.64
C ARG A 37 -1.12 -5.67 10.22
N TRP A 38 0.18 -5.93 10.07
CA TRP A 38 0.78 -6.26 8.78
C TRP A 38 0.75 -7.76 8.45
N GLU A 39 0.14 -8.61 9.29
CA GLU A 39 -0.16 -10.00 8.95
C GLU A 39 -0.95 -10.12 7.64
N GLY A 40 -1.84 -9.16 7.37
CA GLY A 40 -2.58 -9.09 6.11
C GLY A 40 -1.69 -9.04 4.87
N LEU A 41 -0.45 -8.53 4.96
CA LEU A 41 0.50 -8.52 3.84
C LEU A 41 1.00 -9.92 3.44
N LEU A 42 0.87 -10.92 4.31
CA LEU A 42 1.19 -12.31 3.95
C LEU A 42 0.20 -12.84 2.91
N ASN A 43 -1.05 -12.37 2.97
CA ASN A 43 -2.15 -12.78 2.09
C ASN A 43 -2.37 -11.79 0.94
N HIS A 44 -2.09 -10.50 1.17
CA HIS A 44 -2.15 -9.46 0.16
C HIS A 44 -0.81 -9.33 -0.56
N ASN A 45 -0.69 -10.03 -1.69
CA ASN A 45 0.51 -9.95 -2.52
C ASN A 45 0.50 -8.64 -3.34
N ILE A 46 1.31 -7.66 -2.93
CA ILE A 46 1.61 -6.47 -3.75
C ILE A 46 2.67 -6.88 -4.79
N PRO A 47 2.35 -6.86 -6.10
CA PRO A 47 3.28 -7.32 -7.13
C PRO A 47 4.59 -6.52 -7.12
N PRO A 48 5.76 -7.18 -7.28
CA PRO A 48 7.07 -6.53 -7.20
C PRO A 48 7.40 -5.67 -8.43
N ASP A 49 6.65 -5.83 -9.52
CA ASP A 49 6.80 -5.12 -10.80
C ASP A 49 5.95 -3.84 -10.89
N LEU A 50 5.23 -3.49 -9.82
CA LEU A 50 4.50 -2.23 -9.74
C LEU A 50 5.45 -1.03 -9.73
N TRP A 51 4.96 0.09 -10.29
CA TRP A 51 5.60 1.38 -10.13
C TRP A 51 5.68 1.74 -8.65
N ARG A 52 6.76 2.41 -8.25
CA ARG A 52 7.10 2.65 -6.84
C ARG A 52 5.99 3.40 -6.10
N ASP A 53 5.39 4.41 -6.74
CA ASP A 53 4.30 5.21 -6.21
C ASP A 53 3.03 4.38 -5.94
N VAL A 54 2.70 3.46 -6.85
CA VAL A 54 1.59 2.51 -6.71
C VAL A 54 1.86 1.53 -5.57
N ALA A 55 3.04 0.90 -5.59
CA ALA A 55 3.44 -0.06 -4.55
C ALA A 55 3.42 0.56 -3.14
N VAL A 56 3.92 1.80 -3.01
CA VAL A 56 3.92 2.53 -1.72
C VAL A 56 2.50 2.83 -1.24
N ALA A 57 1.61 3.29 -2.12
CA ALA A 57 0.23 3.56 -1.73
C ALA A 57 -0.49 2.28 -1.28
N CYS A 58 -0.40 1.21 -2.07
CA CYS A 58 -1.00 -0.09 -1.72
C CYS A 58 -0.44 -0.64 -0.40
N PHE A 59 0.87 -0.52 -0.17
CA PHE A 59 1.50 -0.96 1.08
C PHE A 59 0.97 -0.19 2.29
N ARG A 60 0.84 1.14 2.17
CA ARG A 60 0.33 1.99 3.25
C ARG A 60 -1.13 1.67 3.58
N LEU A 61 -1.97 1.54 2.56
CA LEU A 61 -3.38 1.17 2.72
C LEU A 61 -3.52 -0.22 3.35
N ALA A 62 -2.78 -1.22 2.86
CA ALA A 62 -2.86 -2.60 3.35
C ALA A 62 -2.39 -2.75 4.81
N THR A 63 -1.41 -1.96 5.24
CA THR A 63 -0.92 -1.97 6.63
C THR A 63 -1.69 -1.05 7.56
N GLY A 64 -2.56 -0.18 7.01
CA GLY A 64 -3.19 0.92 7.74
C GLY A 64 -2.18 1.84 8.42
N HIS A 65 -0.97 1.97 7.86
CA HIS A 65 0.07 2.95 8.22
C HIS A 65 0.12 4.03 7.15
N ASP A 66 -1.07 4.51 6.80
CA ASP A 66 -1.29 5.54 5.81
C ASP A 66 -1.34 6.94 6.46
N TYR A 67 -1.60 7.95 5.63
CA TYR A 67 -1.75 9.34 6.06
C TYR A 67 -3.22 9.77 5.99
N LEU A 68 -4.15 8.83 6.17
CA LEU A 68 -5.57 9.14 6.19
C LEU A 68 -6.01 9.55 7.61
N PRO A 69 -7.02 10.41 7.74
CA PRO A 69 -7.54 10.91 9.01
C PRO A 69 -7.77 9.83 10.08
N LYS A 70 -8.29 8.65 9.74
CA LYS A 70 -8.49 7.56 10.71
C LYS A 70 -7.17 7.11 11.37
N HIS A 71 -6.12 6.91 10.57
CA HIS A 71 -4.79 6.57 11.09
C HIS A 71 -4.20 7.73 11.89
N LEU A 72 -4.24 8.94 11.33
CA LEU A 72 -3.67 10.15 11.93
C LEU A 72 -4.33 10.49 13.28
N HIS A 73 -5.64 10.31 13.39
CA HIS A 73 -6.38 10.49 14.64
C HIS A 73 -5.92 9.51 15.71
N ARG A 74 -5.78 8.22 15.35
CA ARG A 74 -5.33 7.18 16.28
C ARG A 74 -3.95 7.45 16.86
N ILE A 75 -3.06 8.12 16.12
CA ILE A 75 -1.72 8.51 16.61
C ILE A 75 -1.68 9.91 17.22
N GLY A 76 -2.83 10.58 17.36
CA GLY A 76 -2.94 11.91 17.99
C GLY A 76 -2.49 13.08 17.12
N VAL A 77 -2.39 12.90 15.80
CA VAL A 77 -2.03 13.96 14.85
C VAL A 77 -3.27 14.74 14.38
N PHE A 78 -4.42 14.08 14.27
CA PHE A 78 -5.71 14.70 13.90
C PHE A 78 -6.69 14.64 15.08
N ASP A 79 -7.51 15.68 15.24
CA ASP A 79 -8.54 15.73 16.28
C ASP A 79 -9.71 14.79 16.02
N THR A 80 -9.96 14.45 14.75
CA THR A 80 -11.09 13.61 14.33
C THR A 80 -10.68 12.59 13.27
N PRO A 81 -11.24 11.35 13.30
CA PRO A 81 -11.03 10.36 12.26
C PRO A 81 -11.91 10.59 11.01
N ILE A 82 -12.87 11.51 11.10
CA ILE A 82 -13.86 11.78 10.06
C ILE A 82 -13.20 12.41 8.82
N CYS A 83 -13.62 11.97 7.64
CA CYS A 83 -13.16 12.48 6.36
C CYS A 83 -13.39 13.98 6.25
N PRO A 84 -12.34 14.81 6.16
CA PRO A 84 -12.50 16.26 6.04
C PRO A 84 -13.02 16.66 4.65
N LEU A 85 -12.99 15.75 3.67
CA LEU A 85 -13.46 16.01 2.32
C LEU A 85 -14.99 15.96 2.23
N CYS A 86 -15.60 14.84 2.62
CA CYS A 86 -17.06 14.63 2.54
C CYS A 86 -17.81 14.79 3.89
N ARG A 87 -17.11 14.73 5.03
CA ARG A 87 -17.65 14.86 6.40
C ARG A 87 -18.71 13.82 6.80
N GLN A 88 -18.72 12.65 6.17
CA GLN A 88 -19.75 11.63 6.40
C GLN A 88 -19.28 10.46 7.27
N ASP A 89 -18.06 9.96 7.06
CA ASP A 89 -17.55 8.76 7.73
C ASP A 89 -16.05 8.88 8.00
N GLU A 90 -15.50 7.93 8.78
CA GLU A 90 -14.07 7.79 8.98
C GLU A 90 -13.33 7.58 7.66
N MET A 91 -12.23 8.30 7.47
CA MET A 91 -11.47 8.18 6.23
C MET A 91 -10.43 7.07 6.32
N ASP A 92 -10.78 5.90 5.82
CA ASP A 92 -9.90 4.76 5.61
C ASP A 92 -9.89 4.25 4.16
N ALA A 93 -9.21 3.15 3.91
CA ALA A 93 -9.05 2.57 2.57
C ALA A 93 -10.38 2.21 1.91
N GLU A 94 -11.35 1.73 2.69
CA GLU A 94 -12.69 1.37 2.20
C GLU A 94 -13.48 2.64 1.85
N HIS A 95 -13.44 3.63 2.74
CA HIS A 95 -14.07 4.92 2.50
C HIS A 95 -13.55 5.61 1.22
N LEU A 96 -12.28 5.45 0.84
CA LEU A 96 -11.74 6.06 -0.38
C LEU A 96 -12.48 5.62 -1.65
N GLU A 97 -12.97 4.37 -1.70
CA GLU A 97 -13.73 3.86 -2.85
C GLU A 97 -15.14 4.45 -2.93
N GLU A 98 -15.71 4.87 -1.79
CA GLU A 98 -17.09 5.35 -1.69
C GLU A 98 -17.19 6.88 -1.59
N CYS A 99 -16.09 7.55 -1.20
CA CYS A 99 -16.07 8.98 -0.91
C CYS A 99 -16.63 9.82 -2.07
N SER A 100 -17.68 10.59 -1.78
CA SER A 100 -18.33 11.47 -2.76
C SER A 100 -17.38 12.56 -3.29
N ALA A 101 -16.46 13.05 -2.46
CA ALA A 101 -15.47 14.05 -2.84
C ALA A 101 -14.37 13.51 -3.78
N LEU A 102 -14.29 12.19 -3.97
CA LEU A 102 -13.35 11.54 -4.88
C LEU A 102 -14.03 11.00 -6.15
N ALA A 103 -15.30 11.35 -6.40
CA ALA A 103 -16.06 10.82 -7.53
C ALA A 103 -15.35 11.00 -8.88
N ASP A 104 -14.78 12.18 -9.14
CA ASP A 104 -14.09 12.47 -10.41
C ASP A 104 -12.80 11.64 -10.57
N ALA A 105 -12.02 11.51 -9.49
CA ALA A 105 -10.82 10.68 -9.48
C ALA A 105 -11.16 9.20 -9.66
N ARG A 106 -12.27 8.76 -9.05
CA ARG A 106 -12.78 7.41 -9.16
C ARG A 106 -13.24 7.05 -10.56
N GLU A 107 -13.92 7.98 -11.23
CA GLU A 107 -14.34 7.83 -12.61
C GLU A 107 -13.14 7.81 -13.55
N SER A 108 -12.15 8.68 -13.32
CA SER A 108 -10.89 8.71 -14.08
C SER A 108 -10.08 7.41 -13.91
N ALA A 109 -10.23 6.73 -12.76
CA ALA A 109 -9.53 5.50 -12.43
C ALA A 109 -10.31 4.21 -12.76
N LYS A 110 -11.46 4.28 -13.43
CA LYS A 110 -12.35 3.11 -13.63
C LYS A 110 -11.74 1.99 -14.46
N ASP A 111 -10.91 2.34 -15.44
CA ASP A 111 -10.28 1.39 -16.37
C ASP A 111 -8.91 0.89 -15.86
N LEU A 112 -8.47 1.37 -14.70
CA LEU A 112 -7.20 0.98 -14.09
C LEU A 112 -7.33 -0.34 -13.32
N ASN A 113 -6.22 -1.08 -13.22
CA ASN A 113 -6.16 -2.21 -12.31
C ASN A 113 -6.32 -1.76 -10.84
N GLN A 114 -6.70 -2.70 -9.97
CA GLN A 114 -7.01 -2.42 -8.56
C GLN A 114 -5.88 -1.68 -7.82
N TYR A 115 -4.61 -1.97 -8.11
CA TYR A 115 -3.48 -1.34 -7.44
C TYR A 115 -3.34 0.12 -7.87
N SER A 116 -3.38 0.36 -9.17
CA SER A 116 -3.23 1.70 -9.76
C SER A 116 -4.41 2.59 -9.40
N ARG A 117 -5.61 2.01 -9.35
CA ARG A 117 -6.82 2.68 -8.86
C ARG A 117 -6.70 3.08 -7.40
N ALA A 118 -6.38 2.13 -6.51
CA ALA A 118 -6.21 2.41 -5.08
C ALA A 118 -5.13 3.48 -4.83
N ALA A 119 -4.03 3.41 -5.58
CA ALA A 119 -2.97 4.40 -5.51
C ALA A 119 -3.43 5.80 -5.97
N MET A 120 -4.15 5.88 -7.09
CA MET A 120 -4.69 7.15 -7.58
C MET A 120 -5.62 7.80 -6.55
N LEU A 121 -6.59 7.03 -6.03
CA LEU A 121 -7.50 7.52 -4.99
C LEU A 121 -6.75 7.99 -3.76
N TYR A 122 -5.79 7.20 -3.27
CA TYR A 122 -4.97 7.56 -2.11
C TYR A 122 -4.20 8.86 -2.29
N TRP A 123 -3.48 9.02 -3.41
CA TRP A 123 -2.66 10.20 -3.64
C TRP A 123 -3.50 11.46 -3.86
N VAL A 124 -4.61 11.35 -4.61
CA VAL A 124 -5.56 12.46 -4.80
C VAL A 124 -6.17 12.86 -3.46
N ALA A 125 -6.67 11.90 -2.69
CA ALA A 125 -7.28 12.17 -1.40
C ALA A 125 -6.31 12.85 -0.44
N ARG A 126 -5.06 12.36 -0.34
CA ARG A 126 -4.02 12.98 0.47
C ARG A 126 -3.71 14.42 0.03
N GLY A 127 -3.66 14.68 -1.27
CA GLY A 127 -3.46 16.03 -1.81
C GLY A 127 -4.61 16.97 -1.43
N LEU A 128 -5.86 16.53 -1.57
CA LEU A 128 -7.03 17.32 -1.19
C LEU A 128 -7.10 17.59 0.31
N VAL A 129 -6.77 16.59 1.14
CA VAL A 129 -6.73 16.75 2.60
C VAL A 129 -5.68 17.79 2.99
N ALA A 130 -4.47 17.70 2.43
CA ALA A 130 -3.42 18.69 2.68
C ALA A 130 -3.86 20.11 2.29
N ALA A 131 -4.46 20.27 1.11
CA ALA A 131 -4.97 21.57 0.65
C ALA A 131 -6.09 22.13 1.55
N LYS A 132 -6.97 21.28 2.09
CA LYS A 132 -7.99 21.72 3.05
C LYS A 132 -7.40 22.19 4.38
N LEU A 133 -6.36 21.54 4.87
CA LEU A 133 -5.70 21.94 6.12
C LEU A 133 -5.01 23.30 5.98
N GLU A 134 -4.43 23.60 4.81
CA GLU A 134 -3.78 24.89 4.54
C GLU A 134 -4.78 26.06 4.44
N THR A 135 -6.01 25.79 4.02
CA THR A 135 -7.04 26.83 3.82
C THR A 135 -7.85 27.15 5.08
N GLY A 136 -7.67 26.42 6.19
CA GLY A 136 -8.24 26.75 7.51
C GLY A 136 -9.77 26.68 7.61
N VAL A 137 -10.46 26.13 6.60
CA VAL A 137 -11.93 25.93 6.63
C VAL A 137 -12.25 24.56 7.22
N GLY A 138 -11.99 24.42 8.52
CA GLY A 138 -12.43 23.29 9.35
C GLY A 138 -13.87 23.48 9.77
#